data_AF-A0A1L9P8Y2-F1
#
_entry.id   AF-A0A1L9P8Y2-F1
#
_cell.length_a   1.000
_cell.length_b   1.000
_cell.length_c   1.000
_cell.angle_alpha   90.00
_cell.angle_beta   90.00
_cell.angle_gamma   90.00
#
_symmetry.space_group_name_H-M   'P 1'
#
loop_
_entity.id
_entity.type
_entity.pdbx_description
1 polymer ?
#
loop_
_entity_poly.entity_id
_entity_poly.type
_entity_poly.pdbx_seq_one_letter_code
_entity_poly.pdbx_strand_id
1 'polypeptide(L)'
;MIPELADQEWVSARICWDGDTKDINFRICPLPNTKNLYIGTGGSGHGFKFMPIIGKYIADMLEGKLDKEYEELWKWRFGATPVKTGKEPHPWPQRDPGELVGWRGRNAKVVKGRL
;
A
#
# COMPACT_ATOMS: atom_id res chain seq x y z
N MET A 1 -13.87 1.04 -21.05
CA MET A 1 -14.49 2.36 -20.81
C MET A 1 -13.74 3.35 -21.69
N ILE A 2 -14.44 4.08 -22.57
CA ILE A 2 -13.92 5.05 -23.58
C ILE A 2 -13.13 4.42 -24.76
N PRO A 3 -13.80 3.74 -25.72
CA PRO A 3 -13.15 3.17 -26.91
C PRO A 3 -12.44 4.20 -27.80
N GLU A 4 -12.89 5.45 -27.80
CA GLU A 4 -12.38 6.52 -28.66
C GLU A 4 -10.92 6.90 -28.33
N LEU A 5 -10.42 6.50 -27.15
CA LEU A 5 -9.05 6.73 -26.70
C LEU A 5 -8.14 5.51 -26.85
N ALA A 6 -8.63 4.40 -27.42
CA ALA A 6 -7.91 3.13 -27.44
C ALA A 6 -6.54 3.20 -28.14
N ASP A 7 -6.46 4.01 -29.21
CA ASP A 7 -5.25 4.15 -30.04
C ASP A 7 -4.38 5.35 -29.67
N GLN A 8 -4.71 6.07 -28.59
CA GLN A 8 -3.93 7.24 -28.17
C GLN A 8 -2.61 6.79 -27.51
N GLU A 9 -1.54 7.54 -27.77
CA GLU A 9 -0.25 7.28 -27.15
C GLU A 9 -0.27 7.59 -25.64
N TRP A 10 0.32 6.69 -24.84
CA TRP A 10 0.52 6.94 -23.41
C TRP A 10 1.56 8.04 -23.19
N VAL A 11 1.16 9.14 -22.57
CA VAL A 11 2.09 10.22 -22.18
C VAL A 11 3.09 9.75 -21.11
N SER A 12 2.65 8.88 -20.21
CA SER A 12 3.47 8.32 -19.13
C SER A 12 2.85 7.02 -18.59
N ALA A 13 3.70 6.08 -18.19
CA ALA A 13 3.31 4.86 -17.49
C ALA A 13 4.32 4.56 -16.39
N ARG A 14 3.85 4.17 -15.20
CA ARG A 14 4.71 3.90 -14.04
C ARG A 14 4.16 2.77 -13.18
N ILE A 15 5.06 2.12 -12.44
CA ILE A 15 4.70 1.22 -11.35
C ILE A 15 4.53 2.06 -10.08
N CYS A 16 3.45 1.82 -9.34
CA CYS A 16 3.22 2.39 -8.02
C CYS A 16 3.27 1.26 -6.99
N TRP A 17 4.03 1.46 -5.92
CA TRP A 17 4.22 0.46 -4.87
C TRP A 17 3.37 0.81 -3.64
N ASP A 18 2.89 -0.21 -2.96
CA ASP A 18 2.25 -0.11 -1.64
C ASP A 18 2.63 -1.36 -0.80
N GLY A 19 2.35 -1.32 0.49
CA GLY A 19 2.49 -2.44 1.40
C GLY A 19 1.12 -2.99 1.81
N ASP A 20 0.84 -4.22 1.41
CA ASP A 20 -0.37 -4.93 1.84
C ASP A 20 -0.17 -5.62 3.19
N THR A 21 -1.20 -5.56 4.02
CA THR A 21 -1.36 -6.48 5.15
C THR A 21 -2.34 -7.57 4.78
N LYS A 22 -2.22 -8.74 5.42
CA LYS A 22 -3.09 -9.90 5.11
C LYS A 22 -4.57 -9.64 5.38
N ASP A 23 -4.89 -8.72 6.28
CA ASP A 23 -6.27 -8.32 6.62
C ASP A 23 -6.66 -6.96 6.02
N ILE A 24 -5.81 -6.39 5.15
CA ILE A 24 -6.06 -5.14 4.41
C ILE A 24 -6.26 -3.93 5.35
N ASN A 25 -5.84 -4.03 6.61
CA ASN A 25 -5.89 -2.94 7.59
C ASN A 25 -4.50 -2.31 7.80
N PHE A 26 -4.47 -1.09 8.34
CA PHE A 26 -3.21 -0.43 8.71
C PHE A 26 -2.45 -1.19 9.80
N ARG A 27 -1.15 -0.90 9.91
CA ARG A 27 -0.33 -1.19 11.08
C ARG A 27 0.12 0.12 11.69
N ILE A 28 -0.55 0.49 12.77
CA ILE A 28 -0.31 1.70 13.57
C ILE A 28 -0.17 1.22 15.01
N CYS A 29 1.05 0.88 15.40
CA CYS A 29 1.32 0.23 16.68
C CYS A 29 2.82 0.29 17.04
N PRO A 30 3.19 0.04 18.31
CA PRO A 30 4.58 -0.20 18.70
C PRO A 30 5.12 -1.49 18.06
N LEU A 31 6.41 -1.49 17.71
CA LEU A 31 7.08 -2.73 17.29
C LEU A 31 7.35 -3.61 18.52
N PRO A 32 6.94 -4.89 18.54
CA PRO A 32 7.20 -5.78 19.67
C PRO A 32 8.70 -5.94 19.96
N ASN A 33 9.04 -6.13 21.23
CA ASN A 33 10.40 -6.35 21.72
C ASN A 33 11.40 -5.22 21.40
N THR A 34 10.92 -4.06 20.97
CA THR A 34 11.77 -2.90 20.64
C THR A 34 11.22 -1.66 21.31
N LYS A 35 12.01 -1.04 22.19
CA LYS A 35 11.61 0.19 22.88
C LYS A 35 11.67 1.38 21.91
N ASN A 36 10.65 2.24 21.97
CA ASN A 36 10.58 3.51 21.22
C ASN A 36 10.64 3.37 19.68
N LEU A 37 10.25 2.22 19.13
CA LEU A 37 10.08 2.04 17.69
C LEU A 37 8.61 1.75 17.39
N TYR A 38 8.06 2.48 16.44
CA TYR A 38 6.65 2.44 16.08
C TYR A 38 6.47 2.23 14.58
N ILE A 39 5.35 1.61 14.23
CA ILE A 39 4.97 1.28 12.86
C ILE A 39 3.80 2.17 12.47
N GLY A 40 3.85 2.72 11.26
CA GLY A 40 2.78 3.48 10.61
C GLY A 40 2.77 3.18 9.12
N THR A 41 2.28 1.99 8.74
CA THR A 41 2.30 1.47 7.36
C THR A 41 1.06 0.59 7.08
N GLY A 42 1.09 -0.19 6.00
CA GLY A 42 0.01 -1.12 5.65
C GLY A 42 -1.13 -0.43 4.89
N GLY A 43 -0.78 0.47 3.96
CA GLY A 43 -1.74 1.23 3.17
C GLY A 43 -2.73 0.37 2.40
N SER A 44 -2.33 -0.86 2.07
CA SER A 44 -3.14 -1.91 1.47
C SER A 44 -3.99 -1.46 0.26
N GLY A 45 -3.43 -0.58 -0.56
CA GLY A 45 -4.05 -0.03 -1.76
C GLY A 45 -5.08 1.09 -1.50
N HIS A 46 -5.37 1.44 -0.25
CA HIS A 46 -6.43 2.40 0.10
C HIS A 46 -5.99 3.53 1.03
N GLY A 47 -4.73 3.56 1.44
CA GLY A 47 -4.21 4.53 2.41
C GLY A 47 -4.32 6.00 2.00
N PHE A 48 -4.24 6.31 0.70
CA PHE A 48 -4.17 7.70 0.22
C PHE A 48 -5.40 8.55 0.62
N LYS A 49 -6.62 7.98 0.63
CA LYS A 49 -7.84 8.72 1.01
C LYS A 49 -7.83 9.17 2.47
N PHE A 50 -7.01 8.54 3.31
CA PHE A 50 -6.86 8.87 4.73
C PHE A 50 -5.74 9.89 4.99
N MET A 51 -5.01 10.34 3.96
CA MET A 51 -3.90 11.30 4.09
C MET A 51 -4.21 12.48 5.03
N PRO A 52 -5.39 13.13 4.98
CA PRO A 52 -5.66 14.29 5.83
C PRO A 52 -5.87 13.95 7.32
N ILE A 53 -6.20 12.69 7.66
CA ILE A 53 -6.62 12.31 9.01
C ILE A 53 -5.72 11.25 9.67
N ILE A 54 -4.96 10.47 8.90
CA ILE A 54 -4.21 9.32 9.44
C ILE A 54 -3.16 9.73 10.47
N GLY A 55 -2.58 10.93 10.32
CA GLY A 55 -1.59 11.48 11.25
C GLY A 55 -2.14 11.64 12.68
N LYS A 56 -3.44 11.97 12.83
CA LYS A 56 -4.07 12.04 14.15
C LYS A 56 -4.01 10.70 14.87
N TYR A 57 -4.36 9.61 14.20
CA TYR A 57 -4.37 8.28 14.79
C TYR A 57 -2.96 7.79 15.15
N ILE A 58 -1.96 8.14 14.33
CA ILE A 58 -0.56 7.86 14.65
C ILE A 58 -0.13 8.62 15.89
N ALA A 59 -0.48 9.90 16.02
CA ALA A 59 -0.18 10.70 17.21
C ALA A 59 -0.89 10.17 18.45
N ASP A 60 -2.19 9.85 18.35
CA ASP A 60 -2.97 9.27 19.45
C ASP A 60 -2.33 7.95 19.93
N MET A 61 -1.84 7.10 19.02
CA MET A 61 -1.13 5.87 19.37
C MET A 61 0.18 6.15 20.13
N LEU A 62 0.96 7.14 19.69
CA LEU A 62 2.21 7.53 20.36
C LEU A 62 1.96 8.09 21.77
N GLU A 63 0.84 8.78 21.97
CA GLU A 63 0.44 9.38 23.25
C GLU A 63 -0.35 8.43 24.16
N GLY A 64 -0.64 7.20 23.73
CA GLY A 64 -1.46 6.24 24.49
C GLY A 64 -2.92 6.65 24.60
N LYS A 65 -3.44 7.35 23.59
CA LYS A 65 -4.81 7.88 23.49
C LYS A 65 -5.63 7.26 22.34
N LEU A 66 -5.06 6.31 21.60
CA LEU A 66 -5.77 5.65 20.52
C LEU A 66 -6.92 4.79 21.09
N ASP A 67 -8.10 4.84 20.47
CA ASP A 67 -9.23 4.03 20.92
C ASP A 67 -8.90 2.53 20.86
N LYS A 68 -9.35 1.77 21.86
CA LYS A 68 -9.06 0.33 22.00
C LYS A 68 -9.46 -0.50 20.77
N GLU A 69 -10.51 -0.10 20.06
CA GLU A 69 -10.93 -0.76 18.83
C GLU A 69 -9.84 -0.66 17.76
N TYR A 70 -9.25 0.52 17.58
CA TYR A 70 -8.17 0.76 16.61
C TYR A 70 -6.85 0.16 17.07
N GLU A 71 -6.56 0.18 18.37
CA GLU A 71 -5.41 -0.56 18.93
C GLU A 71 -5.49 -2.04 18.59
N GLU A 72 -6.65 -2.67 18.83
CA GLU A 72 -6.84 -4.08 18.50
C GLU A 72 -6.82 -4.33 17.00
N LEU A 73 -7.43 -3.45 16.20
CA LEU A 73 -7.49 -3.59 14.74
C LEU A 73 -6.10 -3.50 14.09
N TRP A 74 -5.30 -2.51 14.49
CA TRP A 74 -4.03 -2.15 13.84
C TRP A 74 -2.77 -2.65 14.54
N LYS A 75 -2.91 -3.46 15.60
CA LYS A 75 -1.76 -4.07 16.29
C LYS A 75 -0.90 -4.93 15.37
N TRP A 76 0.32 -5.16 15.82
CA TRP A 76 1.22 -6.12 15.20
C TRP A 76 0.63 -7.54 15.25
N ARG A 77 0.65 -8.24 14.11
CA ARG A 77 0.00 -9.56 13.96
C ARG A 77 0.97 -10.74 13.84
N PHE A 78 2.29 -10.53 13.92
CA PHE A 78 3.31 -11.60 13.82
C PHE A 78 3.11 -12.55 12.62
N GLY A 79 2.68 -12.01 11.48
CA GLY A 79 2.42 -12.80 10.27
C GLY A 79 1.15 -13.66 10.32
N ALA A 80 0.28 -13.53 11.32
CA ALA A 80 -1.01 -14.22 11.38
C ALA A 80 -1.83 -13.94 10.11
N THR A 81 -2.46 -14.99 9.60
CA THR A 81 -3.35 -14.91 8.43
C THR A 81 -4.79 -14.84 8.94
N PRO A 82 -5.59 -13.84 8.53
CA PRO A 82 -7.00 -13.79 8.86
C PRO A 82 -7.74 -14.97 8.23
N VAL A 83 -8.88 -15.33 8.80
CA VAL A 83 -9.76 -16.37 8.25
C VAL A 83 -10.20 -15.94 6.85
N LYS A 84 -10.08 -16.85 5.87
CA LYS A 84 -10.58 -16.60 4.52
C LYS A 84 -12.09 -16.45 4.55
N THR A 85 -12.57 -15.38 3.95
CA THR A 85 -14.00 -15.05 3.87
C THR A 85 -14.59 -15.35 2.49
N GLY A 86 -13.74 -15.63 1.50
CA GLY A 86 -14.13 -15.78 0.09
C GLY A 86 -14.47 -14.44 -0.58
N LYS A 87 -14.24 -13.33 0.12
CA LYS A 87 -14.45 -11.95 -0.35
C LYS A 87 -13.15 -11.15 -0.34
N GLU A 88 -12.03 -11.83 -0.57
CA GLU A 88 -10.72 -11.18 -0.61
C GLU A 88 -10.68 -10.19 -1.78
N PRO A 89 -10.15 -8.96 -1.60
CA PRO A 89 -10.18 -7.91 -2.63
C PRO A 89 -9.31 -8.24 -3.85
N HIS A 90 -8.36 -9.17 -3.70
CA HIS A 90 -7.46 -9.62 -4.75
C HIS A 90 -7.71 -11.11 -5.03
N PRO A 91 -8.66 -11.43 -5.94
CA PRO A 91 -9.00 -12.82 -6.26
C PRO A 91 -7.93 -13.52 -7.13
N TRP A 92 -6.98 -12.76 -7.68
CA TRP A 92 -5.96 -13.27 -8.58
C TRP A 92 -4.63 -13.53 -7.83
N PRO A 93 -3.83 -14.51 -8.29
CA PRO A 93 -2.51 -14.76 -7.72
C PRO A 93 -1.61 -13.53 -7.83
N GLN A 94 -0.87 -13.24 -6.75
CA GLN A 94 0.20 -12.24 -6.78
C GLN A 94 1.30 -12.73 -7.72
N ARG A 95 1.82 -11.83 -8.56
CA ARG A 95 2.92 -12.12 -9.50
C ARG A 95 4.12 -11.24 -9.20
N ASP A 96 5.30 -11.80 -9.34
CA ASP A 96 6.54 -11.06 -9.18
C ASP A 96 6.86 -10.26 -10.46
N PRO A 97 7.21 -8.97 -10.37
CA PRO A 97 7.60 -8.18 -11.54
C PRO A 97 8.79 -8.75 -12.31
N GLY A 98 9.68 -9.53 -11.68
CA GLY A 98 10.79 -10.23 -12.32
C GLY A 98 10.35 -11.26 -13.36
N GLU A 99 9.15 -11.82 -13.23
CA GLU A 99 8.54 -12.74 -14.20
C GLU A 99 7.82 -12.02 -15.35
N LEU A 100 7.68 -10.70 -15.25
CA LEU A 100 6.94 -9.89 -16.21
C LEU A 100 7.89 -9.18 -17.18
N VAL A 101 7.46 -9.06 -18.43
CA VAL A 101 8.21 -8.35 -19.48
C VAL A 101 7.74 -6.91 -19.64
N GLY A 102 8.54 -6.13 -20.38
CA GLY A 102 8.17 -4.80 -20.85
C GLY A 102 8.43 -3.67 -19.85
N TRP A 103 8.43 -3.87 -18.53
CA TRP A 103 8.62 -2.75 -17.57
C TRP A 103 10.06 -2.22 -17.49
N ARG A 104 11.06 -3.06 -17.78
CA ARG A 104 12.48 -2.65 -17.77
C ARG A 104 12.74 -1.66 -18.90
N GLY A 105 13.39 -0.53 -18.58
CA GLY A 105 13.75 0.49 -19.58
C GLY A 105 12.62 1.42 -20.05
N ARG A 106 11.37 1.22 -19.61
CA ARG A 106 10.20 2.04 -20.04
C ARG A 106 10.26 3.51 -19.61
N ASN A 107 11.04 3.84 -18.58
CA ASN A 107 11.23 5.22 -18.08
C ASN A 107 12.60 5.82 -18.44
N ALA A 108 13.36 5.19 -19.35
CA ALA A 108 14.52 5.85 -19.91
C ALA A 108 14.01 7.13 -20.61
N LYS A 109 14.50 8.30 -20.20
CA LYS A 109 14.20 9.55 -20.91
C LYS A 109 14.53 9.30 -22.38
N VAL A 110 13.54 9.35 -23.26
CA VAL A 110 13.82 9.52 -24.68
C VAL A 110 14.44 10.90 -24.77
N VAL A 111 15.76 10.98 -24.81
CA VAL A 111 16.48 12.21 -25.16
C VAL A 111 16.18 12.42 -26.64
N LYS A 112 15.01 12.97 -26.96
CA LYS A 112 14.76 13.52 -28.29
C LYS A 112 15.75 14.67 -28.42
N GLY A 113 16.78 14.46 -29.26
CA GLY A 113 17.81 15.42 -29.54
C GLY A 113 17.18 16.77 -29.85
N ARG A 114 17.68 17.80 -29.17
CA ARG A 114 17.48 19.18 -29.55
C ARG A 114 18.56 19.50 -30.58
N LEU A 115 18.21 19.49 -31.86
CA LEU A 115 18.86 20.23 -32.94
C LEU A 115 17.76 20.74 -33.87
#